data_AF-A0A0S8GS15-F1
#
_entry.id   AF-A0A0S8GS15-F1
#
_cell.length_a   1.000
_cell.length_b   1.000
_cell.length_c   1.000
_cell.angle_alpha   90.00
_cell.angle_beta   90.00
_cell.angle_gamma   90.00
#
_symmetry.space_group_name_H-M   'P 1'
#
loop_
_entity.id
_entity.type
_entity.pdbx_description
1 polymer ?
#
loop_
_entity_poly.entity_id
_entity_poly.type
_entity_poly.pdbx_seq_one_letter_code
_entity_poly.pdbx_strand_id
1 'polypeptide(L)'
;MVDKGNGDGKLTAKERLAIERQKMPEQDGIERSKNFEEVNLGLPEEIAIREAQRCLQCKKAACVEGCPVEIDIPGFLKLIAERDFLGAAALIRQDNNLPAVTGRVCPQETQCEIKCVRCKSGAPVAIGWLERFAADYEIAHRKGRPKTTAVKTGKKVACIGSGPAGVTCAGELAKMGHDVTVFEAFHKAGGVLVYGIPEFRMPNRIVEDEMENLKSLGVKIETNVLVGRTVTINQLMEQEGYDSAFIANGAGLPVFMKIPGENFKGVYSANEYLTRTNLMGAFQFPKYDTPIIAGRRVCVIGGGNVAMDAVRTSKRLGAEESIIVYRRAREQMPARVEEVHHAEQEQIRFEMLTAPVEVLGTEDGWVRGMTCIRMELGEPDASGRRRPIPIEGSEFLIECDLVVVAVGTSANPLITQTTPGLKTNKWGYIETDDNLMTSIPGVFAGGDIIRGAATVILAMGDGKKAAQSIDAYLNGRLRYNG
;
A
#
# COMPACT_ATOMS: atom_id res chain seq x y z
N MET A 1 -50.22 10.18 24.62
CA MET A 1 -49.55 8.96 24.16
C MET A 1 -48.13 9.02 24.66
N VAL A 2 -47.83 8.21 25.67
CA VAL A 2 -46.54 8.20 26.36
C VAL A 2 -45.57 7.41 25.50
N ASP A 3 -44.59 8.10 24.92
CA ASP A 3 -43.52 7.46 24.18
C ASP A 3 -42.61 6.72 25.17
N LYS A 4 -42.58 5.39 25.06
CA LYS A 4 -41.78 4.53 25.93
C LYS A 4 -40.33 4.67 25.48
N GLY A 5 -39.55 5.44 26.24
CA GLY A 5 -38.09 5.45 26.11
C GLY A 5 -37.54 4.03 26.14
N ASN A 6 -36.82 3.65 25.09
CA ASN A 6 -36.09 2.39 25.03
C ASN A 6 -35.00 2.39 26.10
N GLY A 7 -35.22 1.65 27.18
CA GLY A 7 -34.36 1.54 28.36
C GLY A 7 -33.06 0.76 28.16
N ASP A 8 -32.38 0.90 27.02
CA ASP A 8 -31.14 0.16 26.70
C ASP A 8 -29.98 1.06 26.24
N GLY A 9 -30.16 2.38 26.18
CA GLY A 9 -29.12 3.33 25.72
C GLY A 9 -28.69 3.17 24.25
N LYS A 10 -29.37 2.32 23.46
CA LYS A 10 -29.04 2.04 22.06
C LYS A 10 -29.72 3.01 21.10
N LEU A 11 -28.92 3.69 20.30
CA LEU A 11 -29.38 4.60 19.24
C LEU A 11 -30.20 3.87 18.16
N THR A 12 -31.37 4.42 17.85
CA THR A 12 -32.23 4.03 16.72
C THR A 12 -31.58 4.34 15.37
N ALA A 13 -32.04 3.72 14.29
CA ALA A 13 -31.52 3.99 12.94
C ALA A 13 -31.66 5.48 12.54
N LYS A 14 -32.75 6.14 12.96
CA LYS A 14 -32.97 7.57 12.71
C LYS A 14 -31.93 8.43 13.44
N GLU A 15 -31.66 8.13 14.71
CA GLU A 15 -30.64 8.84 15.49
C GLU A 15 -29.24 8.62 14.93
N ARG A 16 -28.91 7.38 14.51
CA ARG A 16 -27.62 7.07 13.87
C ARG A 16 -27.44 7.83 12.56
N LEU A 17 -28.50 7.94 11.74
CA LEU A 17 -28.46 8.69 10.48
C LEU A 17 -28.23 10.19 10.70
N ALA A 18 -28.76 10.75 11.78
CA ALA A 18 -28.57 12.16 12.14
C ALA A 18 -27.13 12.51 12.56
N ILE A 19 -26.28 11.53 12.86
CA ILE A 19 -24.88 11.77 13.20
C ILE A 19 -24.07 12.04 11.92
N GLU A 20 -23.49 13.23 11.83
CA GLU A 20 -22.57 13.64 10.75
C GLU A 20 -21.25 12.88 10.79
N ARG A 21 -20.55 12.82 9.65
CA ARG A 21 -19.22 12.21 9.57
C ARG A 21 -18.25 13.02 10.41
N GLN A 22 -17.62 12.36 11.37
CA GLN A 22 -16.58 12.97 12.18
C GLN A 22 -15.39 13.33 11.29
N LYS A 23 -14.63 14.36 11.65
CA LYS A 23 -13.45 14.79 10.90
C LYS A 23 -12.20 14.14 11.49
N MET A 24 -11.28 13.69 10.63
CA MET A 24 -9.94 13.32 11.05
C MET A 24 -9.20 14.58 11.46
N PRO A 25 -8.63 14.67 12.69
CA PRO A 25 -7.69 15.73 13.02
C PRO A 25 -6.43 15.58 12.17
N GLU A 26 -5.98 16.70 11.59
CA GLU A 26 -4.81 16.75 10.74
C GLU A 26 -3.90 17.89 11.19
N GLN A 27 -2.60 17.77 10.90
CA GLN A 27 -1.71 18.93 10.95
C GLN A 27 -2.12 19.99 9.92
N ASP A 28 -1.79 21.26 10.20
CA ASP A 28 -1.98 22.35 9.23
C ASP A 28 -1.21 22.09 7.93
N GLY A 29 -1.83 22.40 6.79
CA GLY A 29 -1.28 22.11 5.46
C GLY A 29 0.06 22.78 5.18
N ILE A 30 0.26 24.01 5.66
CA ILE A 30 1.50 24.76 5.44
C ILE A 30 2.58 24.31 6.42
N GLU A 31 2.23 24.06 7.68
CA GLU A 31 3.18 23.59 8.70
C GLU A 31 3.68 22.17 8.39
N ARG A 32 2.77 21.24 8.05
CA ARG A 32 3.12 19.83 7.75
C ARG A 32 3.89 19.67 6.44
N SER A 33 3.82 20.65 5.54
CA SER A 33 4.60 20.66 4.32
C SER A 33 6.11 20.80 4.55
N LYS A 34 6.54 21.04 5.81
CA LYS A 34 7.94 21.26 6.21
C LYS A 34 8.51 20.16 7.11
N ASN A 35 7.75 19.10 7.37
CA ASN A 35 8.17 17.99 8.22
C ASN A 35 7.70 16.64 7.65
N PHE A 36 8.27 15.55 8.15
CA PHE A 36 7.92 14.18 7.75
C PHE A 36 7.02 13.47 8.77
N GLU A 37 6.43 14.20 9.71
CA GLU A 37 5.52 13.64 10.71
C GLU A 37 4.15 13.31 10.10
N GLU A 38 3.43 12.39 10.73
CA GLU A 38 2.15 11.88 10.24
C GLU A 38 1.11 13.00 10.10
N VAL A 39 0.56 13.18 8.89
CA VAL A 39 -0.41 14.24 8.60
C VAL A 39 -1.71 14.05 9.37
N ASN A 40 -2.29 12.85 9.27
CA ASN A 40 -3.49 12.47 9.99
C ASN A 40 -3.11 12.04 11.42
N LEU A 41 -3.68 12.69 12.44
CA LEU A 41 -3.31 12.51 13.84
C LEU A 41 -4.07 11.37 14.53
N GLY A 42 -5.07 10.80 13.88
CA GLY A 42 -5.93 9.75 14.44
C GLY A 42 -7.12 10.33 15.20
N LEU A 43 -8.19 9.53 15.33
CA LEU A 43 -9.39 9.96 16.03
C LEU A 43 -9.19 9.88 17.56
N PRO A 44 -9.50 10.95 18.31
CA PRO A 44 -9.66 10.85 19.76
C PRO A 44 -10.78 9.87 20.12
N GLU A 45 -10.70 9.23 21.29
CA GLU A 45 -11.63 8.15 21.69
C GLU A 45 -13.11 8.53 21.54
N GLU A 46 -13.53 9.69 22.07
CA GLU A 46 -14.92 10.13 22.00
C GLU A 46 -15.39 10.38 20.55
N ILE A 47 -14.49 10.84 19.68
CA ILE A 47 -14.77 11.04 18.26
C ILE A 47 -14.86 9.69 17.54
N ALA A 48 -14.00 8.73 17.86
CA ALA A 48 -14.05 7.38 17.33
C ALA A 48 -15.34 6.66 17.72
N ILE A 49 -15.75 6.74 18.99
CA ILE A 49 -17.04 6.21 19.47
C ILE A 49 -18.20 6.86 18.70
N ARG A 50 -18.17 8.19 18.54
CA ARG A 50 -19.23 8.93 17.84
C ARG A 50 -19.33 8.53 16.36
N GLU A 51 -18.18 8.36 15.69
CA GLU A 51 -18.14 7.87 14.30
C GLU A 51 -18.62 6.43 14.19
N ALA A 52 -18.24 5.55 15.12
CA ALA A 52 -18.67 4.16 15.15
C ALA A 52 -20.19 4.01 15.36
N GLN A 53 -20.79 4.90 16.17
CA GLN A 53 -22.24 4.99 16.37
C GLN A 53 -23.01 5.28 15.08
N ARG A 54 -22.37 5.81 14.02
CA ARG A 54 -23.00 6.03 12.71
C ARG A 54 -23.32 4.73 11.98
N CYS A 55 -22.65 3.62 12.32
CA CYS A 55 -22.90 2.33 11.69
C CYS A 55 -24.34 1.88 11.92
N LEU A 56 -25.08 1.55 10.85
CA LEU A 56 -26.48 1.14 10.92
C LEU A 56 -26.68 -0.34 11.34
N GLN A 57 -25.59 -1.08 11.56
CA GLN A 57 -25.63 -2.51 11.90
C GLN A 57 -26.48 -3.30 10.89
N CYS A 58 -26.17 -3.11 9.60
CA CYS A 58 -26.92 -3.71 8.50
C CYS A 58 -26.88 -5.23 8.57
N LYS A 59 -28.04 -5.89 8.47
CA LYS A 59 -28.13 -7.37 8.41
C LYS A 59 -27.35 -7.97 7.23
N LYS A 60 -27.35 -7.29 6.08
CA LYS A 60 -26.52 -7.61 4.91
C LYS A 60 -25.48 -6.51 4.78
N ALA A 61 -24.27 -6.78 5.26
CA ALA A 61 -23.21 -5.79 5.38
C ALA A 61 -22.39 -5.72 4.08
N ALA A 62 -22.87 -4.98 3.08
CA ALA A 62 -22.16 -4.80 1.81
C ALA A 62 -20.73 -4.22 1.94
N CYS A 63 -20.44 -3.55 3.07
CA CYS A 63 -19.09 -3.09 3.38
C CYS A 63 -18.07 -4.23 3.56
N VAL A 64 -18.52 -5.39 4.05
CA VAL A 64 -17.70 -6.61 4.20
C VAL A 64 -17.33 -7.16 2.83
N GLU A 65 -18.29 -7.27 1.91
CA GLU A 65 -18.07 -7.65 0.50
C GLU A 65 -17.13 -6.68 -0.24
N GLY A 66 -17.09 -5.42 0.19
CA GLY A 66 -16.18 -4.40 -0.34
C GLY A 66 -14.75 -4.49 0.19
N CYS A 67 -14.49 -5.30 1.22
CA CYS A 67 -13.17 -5.48 1.80
C CYS A 67 -12.52 -6.75 1.22
N PRO A 68 -11.35 -6.66 0.56
CA PRO A 68 -10.71 -7.84 -0.05
C PRO A 68 -10.31 -8.98 0.91
N VAL A 69 -10.28 -8.72 2.22
CA VAL A 69 -10.04 -9.75 3.25
C VAL A 69 -11.26 -10.00 4.14
N GLU A 70 -12.41 -9.42 3.79
CA GLU A 70 -13.74 -9.67 4.40
C GLU A 70 -13.82 -9.43 5.92
N ILE A 71 -13.13 -8.41 6.43
CA ILE A 71 -13.19 -7.99 7.85
C ILE A 71 -14.65 -7.87 8.33
N ASP A 72 -14.96 -8.37 9.52
CA ASP A 72 -16.23 -8.13 10.22
C ASP A 72 -16.38 -6.66 10.66
N ILE A 73 -16.68 -5.80 9.68
CA ILE A 73 -16.81 -4.36 9.85
C ILE A 73 -17.92 -3.99 10.84
N PRO A 74 -19.17 -4.49 10.73
CA PRO A 74 -20.20 -4.17 11.71
C PRO A 74 -19.82 -4.60 13.13
N GLY A 75 -19.16 -5.76 13.28
CA GLY A 75 -18.73 -6.29 14.55
C GLY A 75 -17.73 -5.39 15.26
N PHE A 76 -16.61 -5.04 14.61
CA PHE A 76 -15.59 -4.22 15.29
C PHE A 76 -16.08 -2.80 15.55
N LEU A 77 -16.90 -2.23 14.66
CA LEU A 77 -17.52 -0.92 14.85
C LEU A 77 -18.47 -0.93 16.05
N LYS A 78 -19.19 -2.03 16.27
CA LYS A 78 -20.04 -2.19 17.46
C LYS A 78 -19.18 -2.17 18.73
N LEU A 79 -18.07 -2.92 18.75
CA LEU A 79 -17.16 -2.97 19.88
C LEU A 79 -16.54 -1.60 20.19
N ILE A 80 -16.15 -0.82 19.18
CA ILE A 80 -15.70 0.58 19.39
C ILE A 80 -16.82 1.42 20.01
N ALA A 81 -18.05 1.33 19.50
CA ALA A 81 -19.18 2.09 20.06
C ALA A 81 -19.51 1.70 21.51
N GLU A 82 -19.18 0.47 21.91
CA GLU A 82 -19.34 -0.08 23.28
C GLU A 82 -18.09 0.10 24.15
N ARG A 83 -17.05 0.82 23.65
CA ARG A 83 -15.76 1.09 24.31
C ARG A 83 -14.87 -0.13 24.54
N ASP A 84 -15.14 -1.24 23.85
CA ASP A 84 -14.25 -2.42 23.85
C ASP A 84 -13.24 -2.32 22.67
N PHE A 85 -12.26 -1.43 22.82
CA PHE A 85 -11.30 -1.13 21.76
C PHE A 85 -10.31 -2.27 21.50
N LEU A 86 -9.88 -2.98 22.56
CA LEU A 86 -9.02 -4.15 22.42
C LEU A 86 -9.77 -5.32 21.80
N GLY A 87 -11.04 -5.52 22.15
CA GLY A 87 -11.91 -6.50 21.48
C GLY A 87 -12.10 -6.17 20.00
N ALA A 88 -12.29 -4.89 19.66
CA ALA A 88 -12.37 -4.44 18.27
C ALA A 88 -11.09 -4.76 17.48
N ALA A 89 -9.92 -4.45 18.04
CA ALA A 89 -8.64 -4.77 17.42
C ALA A 89 -8.44 -6.28 17.24
N ALA A 90 -8.77 -7.08 18.27
CA ALA A 90 -8.69 -8.53 18.22
C ALA A 90 -9.60 -9.13 17.14
N LEU A 91 -10.81 -8.59 16.96
CA LEU A 91 -11.74 -9.01 15.92
C LEU A 91 -11.19 -8.69 14.53
N ILE A 92 -10.64 -7.50 14.31
CA ILE A 92 -10.01 -7.14 13.03
C ILE A 92 -8.84 -8.08 12.71
N ARG A 93 -8.02 -8.44 13.71
CA ARG A 93 -6.85 -9.33 13.53
C ARG A 93 -7.18 -10.77 13.16
N GLN A 94 -8.46 -11.19 13.24
CA GLN A 94 -8.88 -12.48 12.70
C GLN A 94 -8.76 -12.53 11.18
N ASP A 95 -8.99 -11.38 10.53
CA ASP A 95 -9.01 -11.29 9.08
C ASP A 95 -7.86 -10.51 8.47
N ASN A 96 -7.30 -9.56 9.22
CA ASN A 96 -6.30 -8.62 8.75
C ASN A 96 -5.07 -8.60 9.66
N ASN A 97 -3.91 -8.98 9.12
CA ASN A 97 -2.64 -9.02 9.86
C ASN A 97 -1.96 -7.64 10.00
N LEU A 98 -2.42 -6.60 9.31
CA LEU A 98 -1.79 -5.27 9.27
C LEU A 98 -2.83 -4.14 9.44
N PRO A 99 -3.69 -4.16 10.47
CA PRO A 99 -4.80 -3.22 10.58
C PRO A 99 -4.36 -1.75 10.75
N ALA A 100 -3.24 -1.52 11.42
CA ALA A 100 -2.65 -0.19 11.55
C ALA A 100 -2.14 0.37 10.20
N VAL A 101 -1.82 -0.51 9.23
CA VAL A 101 -1.39 -0.14 7.88
C VAL A 101 -2.61 0.10 7.00
N THR A 102 -3.52 -0.86 6.90
CA THR A 102 -4.69 -0.81 6.00
C THR A 102 -5.63 0.33 6.35
N GLY A 103 -5.83 0.62 7.64
CA GLY A 103 -6.61 1.77 8.09
C GLY A 103 -6.05 3.12 7.62
N ARG A 104 -4.75 3.19 7.29
CA ARG A 104 -4.06 4.38 6.76
C ARG A 104 -4.02 4.42 5.23
N VAL A 105 -3.78 3.28 4.58
CA VAL A 105 -3.34 3.28 3.17
C VAL A 105 -4.32 2.65 2.19
N CYS A 106 -5.39 1.99 2.67
CA CYS A 106 -6.42 1.49 1.77
C CYS A 106 -7.13 2.65 1.05
N PRO A 107 -7.48 2.52 -0.24
CA PRO A 107 -8.38 3.45 -0.90
C PRO A 107 -9.83 3.09 -0.57
N GLN A 108 -10.28 3.43 0.64
CA GLN A 108 -11.61 3.04 1.13
C GLN A 108 -12.75 3.52 0.22
N GLU A 109 -12.55 4.64 -0.48
CA GLU A 109 -13.45 5.22 -1.49
C GLU A 109 -13.67 4.34 -2.72
N THR A 110 -12.86 3.29 -2.90
CA THR A 110 -13.04 2.26 -3.94
C THR A 110 -13.31 0.87 -3.36
N GLN A 111 -13.41 0.74 -2.03
CA GLN A 111 -13.48 -0.54 -1.30
C GLN A 111 -14.66 -0.59 -0.31
N CYS A 112 -14.39 -0.68 1.00
CA CYS A 112 -15.42 -0.89 2.02
C CYS A 112 -16.36 0.31 2.18
N GLU A 113 -15.87 1.55 2.07
CA GLU A 113 -16.67 2.75 2.31
C GLU A 113 -17.63 3.05 1.16
N ILE A 114 -17.24 2.83 -0.10
CA ILE A 114 -18.15 3.02 -1.25
C ILE A 114 -19.35 2.07 -1.21
N LYS A 115 -19.20 0.90 -0.59
CA LYS A 115 -20.29 -0.08 -0.41
C LYS A 115 -21.18 0.21 0.81
N CYS A 116 -20.84 1.18 1.65
CA CYS A 116 -21.61 1.51 2.85
C CYS A 116 -23.03 1.98 2.46
N VAL A 117 -24.06 1.41 3.11
CA VAL A 117 -25.47 1.77 2.82
C VAL A 117 -25.75 3.26 3.05
N ARG A 118 -25.00 3.92 3.92
CA ARG A 118 -25.12 5.37 4.18
C ARG A 118 -24.82 6.23 2.95
N CYS A 119 -24.05 5.73 1.98
CA CYS A 119 -23.77 6.44 0.72
C CYS A 119 -25.03 6.83 -0.05
N LYS A 120 -26.17 6.15 0.20
CA LYS A 120 -27.46 6.49 -0.41
C LYS A 120 -28.07 7.79 0.10
N SER A 121 -27.66 8.26 1.29
CA SER A 121 -28.27 9.43 1.95
C SER A 121 -27.24 10.36 2.60
N GLY A 122 -25.94 10.18 2.31
CA GLY A 122 -24.86 11.03 2.83
C GLY A 122 -23.50 10.33 2.83
N ALA A 123 -22.58 10.79 3.67
CA ALA A 123 -21.24 10.21 3.76
C ALA A 123 -21.25 8.81 4.42
N PRO A 124 -20.37 7.89 3.97
CA PRO A 124 -20.19 6.59 4.59
C PRO A 124 -19.69 6.71 6.04
N VAL A 125 -19.71 5.60 6.76
CA VAL A 125 -18.95 5.45 8.00
C VAL A 125 -17.47 5.47 7.64
N ALA A 126 -16.63 6.18 8.40
CA ALA A 126 -15.19 6.22 8.22
C ALA A 126 -14.51 4.93 8.72
N ILE A 127 -14.73 3.83 8.00
CA ILE A 127 -14.29 2.49 8.37
C ILE A 127 -12.77 2.45 8.52
N GLY A 128 -12.02 3.03 7.58
CA GLY A 128 -10.55 3.02 7.63
C GLY A 128 -10.00 3.76 8.85
N TRP A 129 -10.60 4.90 9.21
CA TRP A 129 -10.18 5.67 10.38
C TRP A 129 -10.48 4.93 11.70
N LEU A 130 -11.57 4.16 11.75
CA LEU A 130 -11.93 3.37 12.92
C LEU A 130 -11.11 2.09 13.05
N GLU A 131 -10.75 1.46 11.92
CA GLU A 131 -9.77 0.37 11.87
C GLU A 131 -8.42 0.86 12.39
N ARG A 132 -7.94 2.01 11.89
CA ARG A 132 -6.73 2.67 12.39
C ARG A 132 -6.82 2.94 13.90
N PHE A 133 -7.92 3.52 14.37
CA PHE A 133 -8.10 3.83 15.79
C PHE A 133 -7.95 2.58 16.67
N ALA A 134 -8.65 1.49 16.32
CA ALA A 134 -8.58 0.24 17.08
C ALA A 134 -7.15 -0.33 17.10
N ALA A 135 -6.47 -0.32 15.95
CA ALA A 135 -5.11 -0.82 15.83
C ALA A 135 -4.09 0.04 16.60
N ASP A 136 -4.17 1.36 16.49
CA ASP A 136 -3.31 2.29 17.23
C ASP A 136 -3.54 2.16 18.75
N TYR A 137 -4.79 1.98 19.18
CA TYR A 137 -5.14 1.75 20.57
C TYR A 137 -4.53 0.44 21.10
N GLU A 138 -4.60 -0.65 20.32
CA GLU A 138 -3.99 -1.92 20.67
C GLU A 138 -2.48 -1.81 20.81
N ILE A 139 -1.79 -1.16 19.87
CA ILE A 139 -0.33 -0.96 19.94
C ILE A 139 0.05 -0.26 21.26
N ALA A 140 -0.73 0.74 21.67
CA ALA A 140 -0.46 1.50 22.89
C ALA A 140 -0.82 0.77 24.20
N HIS A 141 -1.81 -0.14 24.19
CA HIS A 141 -2.39 -0.69 25.43
C HIS A 141 -2.25 -2.21 25.60
N ARG A 142 -1.81 -2.95 24.57
CA ARG A 142 -1.66 -4.41 24.68
C ARG A 142 -0.61 -4.79 25.73
N LYS A 143 -0.89 -5.85 26.48
CA LYS A 143 -0.02 -6.36 27.56
C LYS A 143 1.03 -7.37 27.08
N GLY A 144 1.11 -7.61 25.77
CA GLY A 144 2.03 -8.57 25.17
C GLY A 144 1.82 -8.68 23.67
N ARG A 145 2.74 -9.39 23.01
CA ARG A 145 2.65 -9.73 21.59
C ARG A 145 1.97 -11.10 21.40
N PRO A 146 1.31 -11.33 20.25
CA PRO A 146 0.68 -12.62 19.98
C PRO A 146 1.73 -13.74 19.96
N LYS A 147 1.34 -14.93 20.42
CA LYS A 147 2.17 -16.13 20.32
C LYS A 147 1.35 -17.21 19.65
N THR A 148 1.98 -17.99 18.78
CA THR A 148 1.32 -19.17 18.22
C THR A 148 1.19 -20.24 19.31
N THR A 149 0.00 -20.82 19.42
CA THR A 149 -0.26 -22.03 20.23
C THR A 149 -0.37 -23.27 19.34
N ALA A 150 -0.08 -23.14 18.05
CA ALA A 150 -0.21 -24.21 17.08
C ALA A 150 0.81 -25.31 17.32
N VAL A 151 0.38 -26.56 17.15
CA VAL A 151 1.26 -27.72 17.16
C VAL A 151 2.16 -27.65 15.93
N LYS A 152 3.46 -27.88 16.10
CA LYS A 152 4.41 -27.85 14.98
C LYS A 152 4.10 -28.97 13.99
N THR A 153 3.95 -28.61 12.72
CA THR A 153 3.67 -29.56 11.63
C THR A 153 4.93 -30.30 11.16
N GLY A 154 6.12 -29.76 11.49
CA GLY A 154 7.40 -30.23 10.98
C GLY A 154 7.69 -29.80 9.54
N LYS A 155 6.82 -29.01 8.92
CA LYS A 155 6.96 -28.51 7.55
C LYS A 155 7.59 -27.12 7.50
N LYS A 156 8.45 -26.90 6.51
CA LYS A 156 9.18 -25.64 6.28
C LYS A 156 8.67 -24.90 5.07
N VAL A 157 8.44 -23.59 5.20
CA VAL A 157 8.00 -22.73 4.09
C VAL A 157 8.91 -21.51 3.95
N ALA A 158 9.36 -21.26 2.72
CA ALA A 158 10.12 -20.06 2.36
C ALA A 158 9.18 -18.99 1.80
N CYS A 159 9.13 -17.80 2.41
CA CYS A 159 8.42 -16.64 1.87
C CYS A 159 9.44 -15.66 1.26
N ILE A 160 9.35 -15.37 -0.03
CA ILE A 160 10.30 -14.53 -0.75
C ILE A 160 9.72 -13.13 -0.89
N GLY A 161 10.28 -12.17 -0.15
CA GLY A 161 9.83 -10.80 -0.06
C GLY A 161 9.05 -10.54 1.23
N SER A 162 9.37 -9.44 1.92
CA SER A 162 8.74 -9.03 3.18
C SER A 162 7.68 -7.93 3.00
N GLY A 163 7.15 -7.77 1.78
CA GLY A 163 6.00 -6.90 1.54
C GLY A 163 4.70 -7.46 2.14
N PRO A 164 3.57 -6.73 2.02
CA PRO A 164 2.28 -7.09 2.62
C PRO A 164 1.83 -8.55 2.36
N ALA A 165 2.01 -9.05 1.14
CA ALA A 165 1.66 -10.44 0.79
C ALA A 165 2.52 -11.46 1.56
N GLY A 166 3.85 -11.28 1.56
CA GLY A 166 4.79 -12.20 2.20
C GLY A 166 4.62 -12.26 3.71
N VAL A 167 4.47 -11.11 4.36
CA VAL A 167 4.28 -11.04 5.83
C VAL A 167 2.93 -11.60 6.25
N THR A 168 1.89 -11.40 5.43
CA THR A 168 0.57 -11.98 5.69
C THR A 168 0.63 -13.51 5.56
N CYS A 169 1.20 -14.02 4.47
CA CYS A 169 1.34 -15.45 4.24
C CYS A 169 2.15 -16.11 5.38
N ALA A 170 3.27 -15.49 5.76
CA ALA A 170 4.12 -16.02 6.82
C ALA A 170 3.42 -16.06 8.18
N GLY A 171 2.67 -15.01 8.53
CA GLY A 171 1.91 -14.95 9.78
C GLY A 171 0.82 -16.01 9.84
N GLU A 172 0.07 -16.20 8.76
CA GLU A 172 -0.96 -17.25 8.67
C GLU A 172 -0.36 -18.65 8.76
N LEU A 173 0.71 -18.94 8.02
CA LEU A 173 1.39 -20.24 8.07
C LEU A 173 1.98 -20.54 9.45
N ALA A 174 2.50 -19.53 10.17
CA ALA A 174 2.98 -19.69 11.54
C ALA A 174 1.84 -19.98 12.53
N LYS A 175 0.66 -19.38 12.34
CA LYS A 175 -0.56 -19.73 13.10
C LYS A 175 -1.07 -21.14 12.79
N MET A 176 -0.72 -21.69 11.62
CA MET A 176 -1.02 -23.08 11.23
C MET A 176 0.05 -24.08 11.68
N GLY A 177 1.13 -23.63 12.32
CA GLY A 177 2.15 -24.50 12.93
C GLY A 177 3.37 -24.81 12.06
N HIS A 178 3.48 -24.21 10.86
CA HIS A 178 4.63 -24.37 9.96
C HIS A 178 5.86 -23.58 10.45
N ASP A 179 7.07 -24.02 10.10
CA ASP A 179 8.32 -23.26 10.29
C ASP A 179 8.54 -22.35 9.07
N VAL A 180 8.42 -21.04 9.26
CA VAL A 180 8.42 -20.07 8.17
C VAL A 180 9.63 -19.16 8.24
N THR A 181 10.32 -19.00 7.11
CA THR A 181 11.39 -18.02 6.95
C THR A 181 11.03 -17.04 5.83
N VAL A 182 11.05 -15.74 6.14
CA VAL A 182 10.90 -14.66 5.17
C VAL A 182 12.29 -14.23 4.71
N PHE A 183 12.54 -14.24 3.41
CA PHE A 183 13.76 -13.76 2.79
C PHE A 183 13.52 -12.38 2.17
N GLU A 184 14.27 -11.38 2.61
CA GLU A 184 14.15 -9.99 2.18
C GLU A 184 15.46 -9.50 1.55
N ALA A 185 15.36 -8.86 0.38
CA ALA A 185 16.51 -8.35 -0.34
C ALA A 185 17.13 -7.12 0.32
N PHE A 186 16.31 -6.23 0.88
CA PHE A 186 16.77 -5.06 1.59
C PHE A 186 17.26 -5.38 3.01
N HIS A 187 17.94 -4.40 3.61
CA HIS A 187 18.41 -4.46 5.00
C HIS A 187 17.29 -4.20 6.03
N LYS A 188 16.07 -3.86 5.56
CA LYS A 188 14.86 -3.72 6.40
C LYS A 188 13.69 -4.46 5.76
N ALA A 189 12.85 -5.06 6.60
CA ALA A 189 11.64 -5.75 6.19
C ALA A 189 10.42 -4.83 6.14
N GLY A 190 9.48 -5.12 5.23
CA GLY A 190 8.21 -4.39 5.05
C GLY A 190 7.91 -4.02 3.60
N GLY A 191 8.88 -4.16 2.68
CA GLY A 191 8.72 -3.82 1.27
C GLY A 191 8.29 -2.37 1.05
N VAL A 192 7.28 -2.14 0.21
CA VAL A 192 6.77 -0.79 -0.13
C VAL A 192 6.32 0.01 1.10
N LEU A 193 6.00 -0.69 2.20
CA LEU A 193 5.63 -0.04 3.46
C LEU A 193 6.79 0.73 4.10
N VAL A 194 8.04 0.41 3.75
CA VAL A 194 9.24 1.05 4.32
C VAL A 194 9.96 1.90 3.28
N TYR A 195 10.16 1.39 2.06
CA TYR A 195 10.92 2.15 1.05
C TYR A 195 10.04 3.07 0.20
N GLY A 196 8.73 2.82 0.14
CA GLY A 196 7.81 3.49 -0.79
C GLY A 196 6.93 4.55 -0.12
N ILE A 197 6.10 4.12 0.84
CA ILE A 197 5.14 4.98 1.53
C ILE A 197 5.88 5.85 2.56
N PRO A 198 5.82 7.19 2.49
CA PRO A 198 6.55 8.06 3.40
C PRO A 198 5.99 8.10 4.83
N GLU A 199 6.84 8.50 5.79
CA GLU A 199 6.47 8.59 7.21
C GLU A 199 5.28 9.52 7.48
N PHE A 200 5.13 10.59 6.70
CA PHE A 200 4.03 11.54 6.85
C PHE A 200 2.65 10.95 6.52
N ARG A 201 2.61 9.78 5.87
CA ARG A 201 1.38 9.05 5.59
C ARG A 201 1.26 7.79 6.45
N MET A 202 2.39 7.12 6.70
CA MET A 202 2.44 5.93 7.52
C MET A 202 3.79 5.84 8.24
N PRO A 203 3.82 6.09 9.56
CA PRO A 203 5.04 5.99 10.35
C PRO A 203 5.70 4.61 10.30
N ASN A 204 7.02 4.57 10.09
CA ASN A 204 7.82 3.33 10.04
C ASN A 204 7.69 2.49 11.33
N ARG A 205 7.50 3.13 12.48
CA ARG A 205 7.27 2.45 13.78
C ARG A 205 6.10 1.45 13.74
N ILE A 206 5.11 1.67 12.86
CA ILE A 206 3.97 0.77 12.70
C ILE A 206 4.41 -0.52 12.02
N VAL A 207 5.21 -0.40 10.95
CA VAL A 207 5.73 -1.55 10.21
C VAL A 207 6.69 -2.34 11.10
N GLU A 208 7.58 -1.66 11.82
CA GLU A 208 8.47 -2.27 12.80
C GLU A 208 7.68 -3.06 13.86
N ASP A 209 6.58 -2.48 14.37
CA ASP A 209 5.73 -3.17 15.33
C ASP A 209 5.10 -4.45 14.79
N GLU A 210 4.64 -4.43 13.53
CA GLU A 210 4.07 -5.60 12.89
C GLU A 210 5.13 -6.65 12.54
N MET A 211 6.37 -6.25 12.20
CA MET A 211 7.47 -7.21 12.02
C MET A 211 7.83 -7.91 13.33
N GLU A 212 7.80 -7.18 14.45
CA GLU A 212 8.00 -7.78 15.77
C GLU A 212 6.84 -8.69 16.19
N ASN A 213 5.59 -8.39 15.81
CA ASN A 213 4.47 -9.32 15.95
C ASN A 213 4.71 -10.60 15.16
N LEU A 214 5.16 -10.48 13.91
CA LEU A 214 5.45 -11.62 13.06
C LEU A 214 6.54 -12.52 13.66
N LYS A 215 7.64 -11.92 14.16
CA LYS A 215 8.69 -12.65 14.87
C LYS A 215 8.17 -13.33 16.14
N SER A 216 7.28 -12.70 16.88
CA SER A 216 6.69 -13.28 18.10
C SER A 216 5.79 -14.49 17.83
N LEU A 217 5.29 -14.66 16.60
CA LEU A 217 4.62 -15.87 16.12
C LEU A 217 5.61 -17.00 15.76
N GLY A 218 6.92 -16.74 15.81
CA GLY A 218 7.98 -17.69 15.49
C GLY A 218 8.46 -17.66 14.04
N VAL A 219 8.08 -16.65 13.26
CA VAL A 219 8.59 -16.43 11.90
C VAL A 219 10.02 -15.89 11.96
N LYS A 220 10.90 -16.46 11.15
CA LYS A 220 12.27 -15.95 10.94
C LYS A 220 12.28 -14.94 9.80
N ILE A 221 13.05 -13.87 9.91
CA ILE A 221 13.19 -12.86 8.85
C ILE A 221 14.68 -12.68 8.56
N GLU A 222 15.10 -13.11 7.38
CA GLU A 222 16.47 -13.02 6.88
C GLU A 222 16.55 -11.86 5.88
N THR A 223 17.25 -10.78 6.27
CA THR A 223 17.45 -9.59 5.44
C THR A 223 18.73 -9.67 4.63
N ASN A 224 18.90 -8.81 3.62
CA ASN A 224 20.03 -8.82 2.69
C ASN A 224 20.17 -10.14 1.89
N VAL A 225 19.07 -10.87 1.70
CA VAL A 225 19.02 -12.09 0.90
C VAL A 225 18.27 -11.83 -0.41
N LEU A 226 19.03 -11.64 -1.48
CA LEU A 226 18.48 -11.46 -2.82
C LEU A 226 18.23 -12.82 -3.48
N VAL A 227 17.01 -13.34 -3.34
CA VAL A 227 16.62 -14.59 -4.01
C VAL A 227 16.69 -14.43 -5.54
N GLY A 228 17.35 -15.36 -6.21
CA GLY A 228 17.81 -15.29 -7.61
C GLY A 228 19.27 -14.85 -7.79
N ARG A 229 19.96 -14.46 -6.71
CA ARG A 229 21.41 -14.25 -6.68
C ARG A 229 22.08 -14.90 -5.48
N THR A 230 21.71 -14.52 -4.26
CA THR A 230 22.27 -15.07 -3.02
C THR A 230 21.92 -16.56 -2.88
N VAL A 231 20.67 -16.90 -3.21
CA VAL A 231 20.13 -18.26 -3.27
C VAL A 231 19.03 -18.31 -4.34
N THR A 232 18.79 -19.43 -5.00
CA THR A 232 17.66 -19.60 -5.94
C THR A 232 16.48 -20.33 -5.29
N ILE A 233 15.29 -20.26 -5.90
CA ILE A 233 14.11 -21.02 -5.43
C ILE A 233 14.42 -22.52 -5.41
N ASN A 234 15.10 -23.04 -6.43
CA ASN A 234 15.46 -24.45 -6.48
C ASN A 234 16.42 -24.84 -5.36
N GLN A 235 17.41 -23.99 -5.03
CA GLN A 235 18.30 -24.24 -3.89
C GLN A 235 17.54 -24.24 -2.56
N LEU A 236 16.60 -23.32 -2.36
CA LEU A 236 15.74 -23.33 -1.17
C LEU A 236 14.96 -24.65 -1.05
N MET A 237 14.32 -25.09 -2.13
CA MET A 237 13.49 -26.29 -2.11
C MET A 237 14.32 -27.59 -2.00
N GLU A 238 15.39 -27.71 -2.79
CA GLU A 238 16.14 -28.97 -2.97
C GLU A 238 17.31 -29.13 -1.99
N GLN A 239 17.95 -28.03 -1.57
CA GLN A 239 19.19 -28.06 -0.78
C GLN A 239 18.97 -27.62 0.67
N GLU A 240 18.15 -26.59 0.90
CA GLU A 240 17.83 -26.07 2.24
C GLU A 240 16.63 -26.78 2.90
N GLY A 241 15.96 -27.66 2.14
CA GLY A 241 14.91 -28.54 2.65
C GLY A 241 13.60 -27.82 2.96
N TYR A 242 13.26 -26.75 2.24
CA TYR A 242 11.93 -26.14 2.30
C TYR A 242 10.91 -27.01 1.56
N ASP A 243 9.79 -27.35 2.21
CA ASP A 243 8.72 -28.17 1.61
C ASP A 243 7.86 -27.36 0.62
N SER A 244 7.84 -26.04 0.74
CA SER A 244 7.09 -25.13 -0.14
C SER A 244 7.70 -23.72 -0.16
N ALA A 245 7.42 -22.96 -1.22
CA ALA A 245 7.83 -21.56 -1.35
C ALA A 245 6.67 -20.65 -1.78
N PHE A 246 6.67 -19.42 -1.29
CA PHE A 246 5.74 -18.36 -1.67
C PHE A 246 6.49 -17.14 -2.20
N ILE A 247 6.28 -16.80 -3.48
CA ILE A 247 6.91 -15.66 -4.15
C ILE A 247 6.04 -14.41 -4.00
N ALA A 248 6.55 -13.43 -3.27
CA ALA A 248 5.88 -12.17 -2.94
C ALA A 248 6.81 -10.95 -3.09
N ASN A 249 7.73 -11.00 -4.07
CA ASN A 249 8.73 -9.94 -4.29
C ASN A 249 8.16 -8.67 -4.96
N GLY A 250 6.87 -8.66 -5.30
CA GLY A 250 6.16 -7.52 -5.89
C GLY A 250 6.63 -7.11 -7.30
N ALA A 251 6.18 -5.92 -7.73
CA ALA A 251 6.52 -5.33 -9.02
C ALA A 251 7.33 -4.04 -8.80
N GLY A 252 8.63 -4.19 -8.52
CA GLY A 252 9.50 -3.08 -8.09
C GLY A 252 10.39 -2.45 -9.17
N LEU A 253 10.35 -2.91 -10.42
CA LEU A 253 11.23 -2.38 -11.47
C LEU A 253 10.64 -1.09 -12.05
N PRO A 254 11.32 0.08 -12.00
CA PRO A 254 10.74 1.32 -12.49
C PRO A 254 10.58 1.32 -14.01
N VAL A 255 9.49 1.94 -14.48
CA VAL A 255 9.26 2.22 -15.90
C VAL A 255 9.58 3.68 -16.17
N PHE A 256 10.37 3.92 -17.22
CA PHE A 256 10.70 5.24 -17.73
C PHE A 256 9.86 5.56 -18.97
N MET A 257 9.73 6.85 -19.29
CA MET A 257 8.88 7.39 -20.37
C MET A 257 9.45 7.13 -21.75
N LYS A 258 10.77 6.92 -21.85
CA LYS A 258 11.53 6.73 -23.10
C LYS A 258 11.50 7.97 -23.99
N ILE A 259 11.67 9.14 -23.36
CA ILE A 259 11.77 10.43 -24.04
C ILE A 259 13.22 10.93 -24.07
N PRO A 260 13.61 11.83 -25.00
CA PRO A 260 14.92 12.44 -24.99
C PRO A 260 15.20 13.17 -23.66
N GLY A 261 16.47 13.13 -23.21
CA GLY A 261 16.93 13.80 -21.99
C GLY A 261 16.62 13.09 -20.67
N GLU A 262 15.97 11.92 -20.68
CA GLU A 262 15.60 11.18 -19.46
C GLU A 262 16.80 10.67 -18.62
N ASN A 263 18.03 10.80 -19.13
CA ASN A 263 19.27 10.45 -18.43
C ASN A 263 20.03 11.66 -17.85
N PHE A 264 19.47 12.88 -17.90
CA PHE A 264 20.12 14.06 -17.31
C PHE A 264 20.24 13.95 -15.78
N LYS A 265 21.27 14.60 -15.22
CA LYS A 265 21.42 14.75 -13.76
C LYS A 265 20.23 15.54 -13.23
N GLY A 266 19.57 15.00 -12.20
CA GLY A 266 18.32 15.54 -11.66
C GLY A 266 17.06 14.83 -12.16
N VAL A 267 17.18 13.84 -13.05
CA VAL A 267 16.09 12.89 -13.33
C VAL A 267 16.18 11.71 -12.37
N TYR A 268 15.10 11.44 -11.65
CA TYR A 268 14.93 10.28 -10.77
C TYR A 268 13.83 9.37 -11.27
N SER A 269 13.97 8.06 -11.06
CA SER A 269 12.78 7.23 -10.88
C SER A 269 12.15 7.52 -9.51
N ALA A 270 10.83 7.47 -9.40
CA ALA A 270 10.18 7.62 -8.09
C ALA A 270 10.65 6.54 -7.10
N ASN A 271 10.95 5.34 -7.57
CA ASN A 271 11.51 4.26 -6.75
C ASN A 271 12.83 4.69 -6.11
N GLU A 272 13.77 5.25 -6.87
CA GLU A 272 15.03 5.75 -6.32
C GLU A 272 14.81 6.92 -5.34
N TYR A 273 14.01 7.91 -5.76
CA TYR A 273 13.76 9.13 -4.98
C TYR A 273 13.15 8.82 -3.60
N LEU A 274 12.12 7.96 -3.58
CA LEU A 274 11.45 7.53 -2.36
C LEU A 274 12.31 6.55 -1.56
N THR A 275 13.09 5.65 -2.18
CA THR A 275 14.00 4.77 -1.45
C THR A 275 15.09 5.57 -0.73
N ARG A 276 15.69 6.56 -1.40
CA ARG A 276 16.67 7.47 -0.76
C ARG A 276 16.05 8.20 0.42
N THR A 277 14.85 8.72 0.25
CA THR A 277 14.16 9.49 1.30
C THR A 277 13.76 8.58 2.47
N ASN A 278 12.97 7.55 2.20
CA ASN A 278 12.26 6.77 3.21
C ASN A 278 13.15 5.68 3.83
N LEU A 279 13.80 4.87 2.99
CA LEU A 279 14.62 3.75 3.48
C LEU A 279 15.97 4.24 4.01
N MET A 280 16.61 5.15 3.25
CA MET A 280 17.96 5.63 3.59
C MET A 280 17.98 6.88 4.47
N GLY A 281 16.81 7.49 4.75
CA GLY A 281 16.70 8.65 5.63
C GLY A 281 17.30 9.95 5.06
N ALA A 282 17.39 10.08 3.74
CA ALA A 282 18.13 11.19 3.09
C ALA A 282 17.59 12.59 3.42
N PHE A 283 16.33 12.71 3.85
CA PHE A 283 15.76 13.98 4.34
C PHE A 283 16.42 14.49 5.62
N GLN A 284 17.15 13.64 6.34
CA GLN A 284 17.90 13.99 7.55
C GLN A 284 19.40 14.17 7.27
N PHE A 285 19.85 14.20 6.01
CA PHE A 285 21.25 14.45 5.67
C PHE A 285 21.75 15.77 6.32
N PRO A 286 22.97 15.81 6.94
CA PRO A 286 24.01 14.79 6.96
C PRO A 286 23.95 13.81 8.15
N LYS A 287 22.85 13.74 8.91
CA LYS A 287 22.71 12.74 10.00
C LYS A 287 22.73 11.30 9.45
N TYR A 288 22.19 11.11 8.25
CA TYR A 288 22.31 9.88 7.47
C TYR A 288 23.18 10.16 6.25
N ASP A 289 23.99 9.17 5.84
CA ASP A 289 25.04 9.36 4.83
C ASP A 289 24.51 9.50 3.40
N THR A 290 23.29 9.03 3.11
CA THR A 290 22.74 9.06 1.75
C THR A 290 22.26 10.47 1.42
N PRO A 291 22.81 11.12 0.38
CA PRO A 291 22.33 12.42 -0.06
C PRO A 291 21.09 12.29 -0.97
N ILE A 292 20.37 13.40 -1.10
CA ILE A 292 19.28 13.60 -2.06
C ILE A 292 19.35 15.01 -2.63
N ILE A 293 18.99 15.18 -3.91
CA ILE A 293 18.96 16.50 -4.54
C ILE A 293 17.73 17.28 -4.05
N ALA A 294 17.95 18.43 -3.41
CA ALA A 294 16.91 19.39 -3.09
C ALA A 294 16.69 20.33 -4.29
N GLY A 295 15.76 19.98 -5.18
CA GLY A 295 15.38 20.82 -6.31
C GLY A 295 14.53 22.01 -5.89
N ARG A 296 14.68 23.17 -6.54
CA ARG A 296 13.85 24.35 -6.28
C ARG A 296 12.50 24.25 -6.98
N ARG A 297 12.48 23.71 -8.21
CA ARG A 297 11.27 23.48 -9.01
C ARG A 297 11.24 22.03 -9.47
N VAL A 298 10.39 21.25 -8.81
CA VAL A 298 10.34 19.79 -9.00
C VAL A 298 9.09 19.39 -9.78
N CYS A 299 9.29 18.71 -10.91
CA CYS A 299 8.22 18.09 -11.68
C CYS A 299 8.12 16.59 -11.39
N VAL A 300 6.96 16.13 -10.96
CA VAL A 300 6.68 14.71 -10.73
C VAL A 300 5.69 14.22 -11.78
N ILE A 301 6.10 13.22 -12.57
CA ILE A 301 5.32 12.73 -13.70
C ILE A 301 4.46 11.54 -13.28
N GLY A 302 3.15 11.73 -13.20
CA GLY A 302 2.21 10.69 -12.80
C GLY A 302 1.01 11.24 -12.04
N GLY A 303 0.07 10.37 -11.70
CA GLY A 303 -1.15 10.75 -10.96
C GLY A 303 -1.61 9.73 -9.92
N GLY A 304 -0.79 8.70 -9.64
CA GLY A 304 -1.06 7.69 -8.61
C GLY A 304 -0.45 8.05 -7.26
N ASN A 305 -0.64 7.18 -6.27
CA ASN A 305 -0.10 7.38 -4.93
C ASN A 305 1.42 7.62 -4.92
N VAL A 306 2.18 6.88 -5.73
CA VAL A 306 3.64 7.09 -5.87
C VAL A 306 3.98 8.51 -6.32
N ALA A 307 3.18 9.10 -7.22
CA ALA A 307 3.36 10.47 -7.65
C ALA A 307 3.01 11.47 -6.53
N MET A 308 1.92 11.22 -5.79
CA MET A 308 1.54 12.04 -4.62
C MET A 308 2.61 11.99 -3.53
N ASP A 309 3.09 10.79 -3.20
CA ASP A 309 4.12 10.57 -2.20
C ASP A 309 5.44 11.28 -2.60
N ALA A 310 5.84 11.20 -3.87
CA ALA A 310 7.04 11.86 -4.38
C ALA A 310 6.93 13.39 -4.41
N VAL A 311 5.80 13.96 -4.87
CA VAL A 311 5.64 15.43 -4.96
C VAL A 311 5.50 16.08 -3.57
N ARG A 312 4.89 15.36 -2.62
CA ARG A 312 4.77 15.81 -1.23
C ARG A 312 6.09 15.69 -0.48
N THR A 313 6.92 14.72 -0.87
CA THR A 313 8.31 14.61 -0.42
C THR A 313 9.13 15.79 -0.93
N SER A 314 9.04 16.16 -2.22
CA SER A 314 9.81 17.30 -2.75
C SER A 314 9.47 18.61 -2.04
N LYS A 315 8.19 18.82 -1.71
CA LYS A 315 7.76 19.98 -0.92
C LYS A 315 8.43 20.02 0.46
N ARG A 316 8.49 18.88 1.15
CA ARG A 316 9.13 18.72 2.47
C ARG A 316 10.65 18.84 2.45
N LEU A 317 11.27 18.54 1.31
CA LEU A 317 12.70 18.79 1.08
C LEU A 317 13.01 20.27 0.73
N GLY A 318 12.01 21.15 0.75
CA GLY A 318 12.19 22.59 0.61
C GLY A 318 12.02 23.13 -0.80
N ALA A 319 11.40 22.38 -1.72
CA ALA A 319 11.10 22.88 -3.05
C ALA A 319 10.18 24.13 -3.00
N GLU A 320 10.57 25.17 -3.72
CA GLU A 320 9.78 26.40 -3.88
C GLU A 320 8.48 26.07 -4.63
N GLU A 321 8.60 25.30 -5.71
CA GLU A 321 7.48 24.80 -6.51
C GLU A 321 7.56 23.28 -6.66
N SER A 322 6.48 22.58 -6.32
CA SER A 322 6.32 21.15 -6.56
C SER A 322 5.11 20.95 -7.46
N ILE A 323 5.32 20.27 -8.59
CA ILE A 323 4.36 20.20 -9.69
C ILE A 323 4.06 18.74 -10.02
N ILE A 324 2.79 18.36 -9.93
CA ILE A 324 2.29 17.14 -10.56
C ILE A 324 2.06 17.40 -12.04
N VAL A 325 2.69 16.63 -12.91
CA VAL A 325 2.42 16.62 -14.35
C VAL A 325 1.67 15.34 -14.68
N TYR A 326 0.39 15.49 -15.06
CA TYR A 326 -0.48 14.35 -15.29
C TYR A 326 -1.21 14.44 -16.63
N ARG A 327 -1.08 13.38 -17.43
CA ARG A 327 -1.62 13.33 -18.80
C ARG A 327 -3.14 13.25 -18.91
N ARG A 328 -3.88 13.04 -17.81
CA ARG A 328 -5.36 12.97 -17.81
C ARG A 328 -5.94 14.06 -16.92
N ALA A 329 -7.27 14.11 -16.81
CA ALA A 329 -7.95 15.01 -15.89
C ALA A 329 -8.01 14.42 -14.46
N ARG A 330 -8.39 15.27 -13.52
CA ARG A 330 -8.45 14.96 -12.07
C ARG A 330 -9.29 13.73 -11.78
N GLU A 331 -10.40 13.54 -12.49
CA GLU A 331 -11.34 12.44 -12.29
C GLU A 331 -10.77 11.07 -12.69
N GLN A 332 -9.65 11.03 -13.44
CA GLN A 332 -8.97 9.78 -13.79
C GLN A 332 -7.76 9.47 -12.90
N MET A 333 -7.42 10.35 -11.95
CA MET A 333 -6.31 10.14 -11.05
C MET A 333 -6.53 8.86 -10.22
N PRO A 334 -5.59 7.90 -10.26
CA PRO A 334 -5.69 6.68 -9.46
C PRO A 334 -5.18 6.85 -8.01
N ALA A 335 -4.71 8.03 -7.62
CA ALA A 335 -4.31 8.30 -6.25
C ALA A 335 -5.51 8.28 -5.29
N ARG A 336 -5.24 7.96 -4.02
CA ARG A 336 -6.21 8.10 -2.94
C ARG A 336 -6.71 9.54 -2.88
N VAL A 337 -8.03 9.72 -2.76
CA VAL A 337 -8.66 11.05 -2.76
C VAL A 337 -8.16 11.90 -1.59
N GLU A 338 -7.94 11.28 -0.44
CA GLU A 338 -7.38 11.93 0.75
C GLU A 338 -5.98 12.51 0.49
N GLU A 339 -5.12 11.78 -0.24
CA GLU A 339 -3.75 12.22 -0.53
C GLU A 339 -3.70 13.34 -1.57
N VAL A 340 -4.64 13.34 -2.53
CA VAL A 340 -4.81 14.45 -3.48
C VAL A 340 -5.26 15.71 -2.74
N HIS A 341 -6.22 15.57 -1.80
CA HIS A 341 -6.66 16.69 -0.98
C HIS A 341 -5.52 17.24 -0.10
N HIS A 342 -4.73 16.35 0.49
CA HIS A 342 -3.58 16.77 1.29
C HIS A 342 -2.52 17.49 0.47
N ALA A 343 -2.26 17.05 -0.75
CA ALA A 343 -1.35 17.71 -1.68
C ALA A 343 -1.83 19.12 -2.06
N GLU A 344 -3.14 19.32 -2.28
CA GLU A 344 -3.74 20.63 -2.54
C GLU A 344 -3.55 21.59 -1.35
N GLN A 345 -3.79 21.10 -0.13
CA GLN A 345 -3.58 21.87 1.11
C GLN A 345 -2.10 22.22 1.34
N GLU A 346 -1.17 21.38 0.87
CA GLU A 346 0.28 21.60 0.90
C GLU A 346 0.77 22.51 -0.25
N GLN A 347 -0.16 23.11 -1.02
CA GLN A 347 0.10 24.02 -2.14
C GLN A 347 0.90 23.41 -3.29
N ILE A 348 0.68 22.12 -3.57
CA ILE A 348 1.22 21.47 -4.77
C ILE A 348 0.45 21.93 -6.00
N ARG A 349 1.19 22.29 -7.06
CA ARG A 349 0.60 22.65 -8.35
C ARG A 349 0.25 21.39 -9.14
N PHE A 350 -0.94 21.37 -9.73
CA PHE A 350 -1.38 20.28 -10.60
C PHE A 350 -1.47 20.76 -12.05
N GLU A 351 -0.52 20.31 -12.87
CA GLU A 351 -0.51 20.48 -14.32
C GLU A 351 -1.18 19.27 -14.99
N MET A 352 -2.51 19.33 -15.07
CA MET A 352 -3.36 18.29 -15.66
C MET A 352 -3.34 18.35 -17.19
N LEU A 353 -3.83 17.28 -17.82
CA LEU A 353 -3.91 17.16 -19.28
C LEU A 353 -2.58 17.53 -19.96
N THR A 354 -1.48 17.06 -19.39
CA THR A 354 -0.13 17.43 -19.80
C THR A 354 0.77 16.21 -19.80
N ALA A 355 1.51 15.99 -20.89
CA ALA A 355 2.48 14.91 -21.01
C ALA A 355 3.86 15.46 -21.40
N PRO A 356 4.95 14.96 -20.81
CA PRO A 356 6.29 15.36 -21.21
C PRO A 356 6.68 14.73 -22.55
N VAL A 357 7.42 15.48 -23.36
CA VAL A 357 7.95 15.04 -24.66
C VAL A 357 9.48 15.02 -24.69
N GLU A 358 10.14 15.87 -23.91
CA GLU A 358 11.60 15.94 -23.80
C GLU A 358 11.99 16.58 -22.47
N VAL A 359 13.03 16.04 -21.81
CA VAL A 359 13.70 16.71 -20.69
C VAL A 359 14.87 17.53 -21.24
N LEU A 360 14.97 18.80 -20.85
CA LEU A 360 15.99 19.72 -21.32
C LEU A 360 17.15 19.80 -20.32
N GLY A 361 18.37 19.78 -20.83
CA GLY A 361 19.60 19.86 -20.03
C GLY A 361 20.36 21.18 -20.20
N THR A 362 21.18 21.52 -19.20
CA THR A 362 22.30 22.46 -19.32
C THR A 362 23.47 21.82 -20.04
N GLU A 363 24.49 22.61 -20.40
CA GLU A 363 25.74 22.10 -20.99
C GLU A 363 26.44 21.06 -20.11
N ASP A 364 26.39 21.23 -18.78
CA ASP A 364 26.93 20.27 -17.82
C ASP A 364 26.03 19.06 -17.61
N GLY A 365 24.90 18.94 -18.32
CA GLY A 365 24.00 17.80 -18.28
C GLY A 365 23.07 17.75 -17.05
N TRP A 366 22.74 18.90 -16.46
CA TRP A 366 21.72 19.02 -15.41
C TRP A 366 20.36 19.39 -16.01
N VAL A 367 19.28 18.90 -15.42
CA VAL A 367 17.91 19.32 -15.80
C VAL A 367 17.78 20.84 -15.66
N ARG A 368 17.20 21.48 -16.68
CA ARG A 368 16.81 22.90 -16.68
C ARG A 368 15.34 23.15 -17.03
N GLY A 369 14.63 22.11 -17.44
CA GLY A 369 13.23 22.20 -17.84
C GLY A 369 12.76 20.95 -18.56
N MET A 370 11.50 20.97 -18.96
CA MET A 370 10.86 19.87 -19.67
C MET A 370 9.86 20.43 -20.68
N THR A 371 10.03 20.07 -21.94
CA THR A 371 9.02 20.34 -22.97
C THR A 371 7.86 19.40 -22.73
N CYS A 372 6.66 19.94 -22.69
CA CYS A 372 5.41 19.22 -22.48
C CYS A 372 4.43 19.55 -23.59
N ILE A 373 3.45 18.66 -23.82
CA ILE A 373 2.36 18.84 -24.77
C ILE A 373 1.02 18.80 -24.02
N ARG A 374 0.04 19.58 -24.48
CA ARG A 374 -1.33 19.51 -23.96
C ARG A 374 -2.02 18.26 -24.47
N MET A 375 -2.91 17.73 -23.63
CA MET A 375 -3.71 16.55 -23.93
C MET A 375 -5.19 16.94 -23.93
N GLU A 376 -5.98 16.25 -24.73
CA GLU A 376 -7.44 16.17 -24.59
C GLU A 376 -7.86 14.76 -24.20
N LEU A 377 -9.09 14.62 -23.69
CA LEU A 377 -9.63 13.31 -23.33
C LEU A 377 -10.43 12.72 -24.50
N GLY A 378 -10.00 11.57 -24.99
CA GLY A 378 -10.76 10.72 -25.90
C GLY A 378 -11.70 9.75 -25.17
N GLU A 379 -11.99 8.65 -25.85
CA GLU A 379 -12.82 7.56 -25.32
C GLU A 379 -12.16 6.80 -24.15
N PRO A 380 -12.96 6.16 -23.27
CA PRO A 380 -12.45 5.27 -22.24
C PRO A 380 -11.53 4.15 -22.77
N ASP A 381 -10.46 3.87 -22.03
CA ASP A 381 -9.61 2.68 -22.21
C ASP A 381 -10.21 1.44 -21.54
N ALA A 382 -9.51 0.30 -21.61
CA ALA A 382 -9.95 -0.95 -21.00
C ALA A 382 -10.07 -0.88 -19.46
N SER A 383 -9.45 0.11 -18.81
CA SER A 383 -9.63 0.39 -17.38
C SER A 383 -10.83 1.31 -17.09
N GLY A 384 -11.60 1.70 -18.12
CA GLY A 384 -12.72 2.63 -18.02
C GLY A 384 -12.30 4.10 -17.95
N ARG A 385 -11.00 4.41 -18.00
CA ARG A 385 -10.48 5.79 -17.89
C ARG A 385 -10.30 6.38 -19.29
N ARG A 386 -10.74 7.62 -19.49
CA ARG A 386 -10.59 8.32 -20.78
C ARG A 386 -9.12 8.40 -21.21
N ARG A 387 -8.87 8.07 -22.48
CA ARG A 387 -7.53 8.08 -23.08
C ARG A 387 -7.06 9.52 -23.27
N PRO A 388 -5.80 9.83 -22.96
CA PRO A 388 -5.23 11.12 -23.27
C PRO A 388 -4.74 11.13 -24.72
N ILE A 389 -5.13 12.14 -25.50
CA ILE A 389 -4.76 12.35 -26.90
C ILE A 389 -3.95 13.66 -26.98
N PRO A 390 -2.73 13.66 -27.55
CA PRO A 390 -1.96 14.89 -27.69
C PRO A 390 -2.64 15.90 -28.62
N ILE A 391 -2.59 17.18 -28.25
CA ILE A 391 -3.01 18.29 -29.11
C ILE A 391 -1.77 18.77 -29.87
N GLU A 392 -1.67 18.48 -31.16
CA GLU A 392 -0.51 18.87 -31.97
C GLU A 392 -0.28 20.38 -31.97
N GLY A 393 0.99 20.82 -31.87
CA GLY A 393 1.35 22.24 -31.86
C GLY A 393 1.10 22.95 -30.52
N SER A 394 0.74 22.22 -29.47
CA SER A 394 0.48 22.75 -28.13
C SER A 394 1.68 22.64 -27.18
N GLU A 395 2.88 22.42 -27.72
CA GLU A 395 4.09 22.25 -26.94
C GLU A 395 4.44 23.51 -26.15
N PHE A 396 4.83 23.33 -24.89
CA PHE A 396 5.23 24.42 -24.00
C PHE A 396 6.31 23.96 -23.02
N LEU A 397 7.05 24.92 -22.49
CA LEU A 397 8.11 24.67 -21.52
C LEU A 397 7.59 24.74 -20.08
N ILE A 398 7.94 23.74 -19.27
CA ILE A 398 7.90 23.83 -17.80
C ILE A 398 9.34 23.90 -17.30
N GLU A 399 9.74 25.04 -16.75
CA GLU A 399 11.05 25.20 -16.11
C GLU A 399 11.11 24.40 -14.80
N CYS A 400 12.09 23.51 -14.69
CA CYS A 400 12.33 22.69 -13.51
C CYS A 400 13.82 22.33 -13.41
N ASP A 401 14.29 22.00 -12.21
CA ASP A 401 15.66 21.53 -11.97
C ASP A 401 15.70 20.08 -11.46
N LEU A 402 14.53 19.48 -11.24
CA LEU A 402 14.38 18.07 -10.88
C LEU A 402 13.14 17.46 -11.53
N VAL A 403 13.29 16.27 -12.09
CA VAL A 403 12.18 15.47 -12.64
C VAL A 403 12.11 14.13 -11.92
N VAL A 404 10.96 13.78 -11.38
CA VAL A 404 10.72 12.47 -10.75
C VAL A 404 9.70 11.69 -11.56
N VAL A 405 10.12 10.56 -12.12
CA VAL A 405 9.30 9.71 -13.00
C VAL A 405 8.51 8.71 -12.17
N ALA A 406 7.18 8.90 -12.09
CA ALA A 406 6.24 8.08 -11.32
C ALA A 406 5.15 7.45 -12.21
N VAL A 407 5.55 6.95 -13.39
CA VAL A 407 4.63 6.43 -14.42
C VAL A 407 4.29 4.94 -14.28
N GLY A 408 4.85 4.27 -13.27
CA GLY A 408 4.55 2.89 -12.91
C GLY A 408 5.79 2.02 -12.77
N THR A 409 5.55 0.75 -12.45
CA THR A 409 6.58 -0.28 -12.27
C THR A 409 6.18 -1.57 -12.99
N SER A 410 7.13 -2.46 -13.19
CA SER A 410 6.96 -3.78 -13.78
C SER A 410 7.59 -4.88 -12.92
N ALA A 411 7.32 -6.14 -13.29
CA ALA A 411 7.92 -7.31 -12.66
C ALA A 411 9.45 -7.34 -12.88
N ASN A 412 10.19 -7.67 -11.83
CA ASN A 412 11.64 -7.88 -11.92
C ASN A 412 11.90 -9.31 -12.45
N PRO A 413 12.64 -9.48 -13.56
CA PRO A 413 12.84 -10.80 -14.18
C PRO A 413 13.83 -11.69 -13.42
N LEU A 414 14.41 -11.23 -12.30
CA LEU A 414 15.47 -11.96 -11.61
C LEU A 414 15.06 -13.38 -11.21
N ILE A 415 13.95 -13.51 -10.47
CA ILE A 415 13.47 -14.83 -9.99
C ILE A 415 13.07 -15.72 -11.17
N THR A 416 12.40 -15.16 -12.18
CA THR A 416 11.92 -15.92 -13.34
C THR A 416 13.07 -16.39 -14.23
N GLN A 417 14.15 -15.61 -14.35
CA GLN A 417 15.37 -16.02 -15.06
C GLN A 417 16.12 -17.15 -14.35
N THR A 418 16.02 -17.25 -13.03
CA THR A 418 16.74 -18.27 -12.24
C THR A 418 15.88 -19.43 -11.79
N THR A 419 14.62 -19.51 -12.24
CA THR A 419 13.69 -20.59 -11.88
C THR A 419 13.11 -21.21 -13.15
N PRO A 420 13.85 -22.13 -13.80
CA PRO A 420 13.40 -22.78 -15.03
C PRO A 420 12.02 -23.43 -14.88
N GLY A 421 11.14 -23.22 -15.85
CA GLY A 421 9.77 -23.75 -15.84
C GLY A 421 8.73 -22.86 -15.16
N LEU A 422 9.14 -21.76 -14.51
CA LEU A 422 8.21 -20.76 -13.96
C LEU A 422 7.59 -19.94 -15.10
N LYS A 423 6.28 -20.12 -15.33
CA LYS A 423 5.53 -19.44 -16.39
C LYS A 423 5.20 -18.01 -15.99
N THR A 424 5.26 -17.11 -16.97
CA THR A 424 4.88 -15.71 -16.83
C THR A 424 4.02 -15.28 -18.00
N ASN A 425 3.14 -14.32 -17.77
CA ASN A 425 2.42 -13.69 -18.87
C ASN A 425 3.34 -12.80 -19.70
N LYS A 426 2.81 -12.21 -20.78
CA LYS A 426 3.56 -11.32 -21.70
C LYS A 426 4.21 -10.08 -21.05
N TRP A 427 3.80 -9.72 -19.84
CA TRP A 427 4.31 -8.58 -19.08
C TRP A 427 5.33 -8.99 -18.00
N GLY A 428 5.64 -10.28 -17.88
CA GLY A 428 6.61 -10.81 -16.92
C GLY A 428 6.04 -11.09 -15.53
N TYR A 429 4.72 -10.93 -15.32
CA TYR A 429 4.07 -11.33 -14.06
C TYR A 429 3.89 -12.84 -14.01
N ILE A 430 4.05 -13.43 -12.82
CA ILE A 430 3.96 -14.88 -12.61
C ILE A 430 2.52 -15.35 -12.82
N GLU A 431 2.36 -16.42 -13.59
CA GLU A 431 1.05 -17.07 -13.77
C GLU A 431 0.78 -18.06 -12.64
N THR A 432 -0.46 -18.07 -12.15
CA THR A 432 -0.92 -18.98 -11.09
C THR A 432 -2.30 -19.53 -11.41
N ASP A 433 -2.63 -20.67 -10.80
CA ASP A 433 -3.99 -21.20 -10.77
C ASP A 433 -4.88 -20.46 -9.75
N ASP A 434 -6.12 -20.93 -9.59
CA ASP A 434 -7.07 -20.39 -8.60
C ASP A 434 -6.62 -20.61 -7.15
N ASN A 435 -5.66 -21.48 -6.88
CA ASN A 435 -5.06 -21.69 -5.56
C ASN A 435 -3.76 -20.89 -5.37
N LEU A 436 -3.43 -19.99 -6.30
CA LEU A 436 -2.18 -19.22 -6.34
C LEU A 436 -0.92 -20.10 -6.50
N MET A 437 -1.07 -21.37 -6.90
CA MET A 437 0.04 -22.25 -7.23
C MET A 437 0.57 -21.90 -8.61
N THR A 438 1.89 -21.79 -8.73
CA THR A 438 2.58 -21.50 -10.01
C THR A 438 2.68 -22.76 -10.87
N SER A 439 3.32 -22.65 -12.03
CA SER A 439 3.69 -23.81 -12.86
C SER A 439 4.77 -24.72 -12.24
N ILE A 440 5.31 -24.39 -11.07
CA ILE A 440 6.22 -25.23 -10.30
C ILE A 440 5.44 -25.83 -9.11
N PRO A 441 5.32 -27.16 -9.00
CA PRO A 441 4.63 -27.80 -7.88
C PRO A 441 5.19 -27.38 -6.53
N GLY A 442 4.30 -27.02 -5.59
CA GLY A 442 4.69 -26.57 -4.25
C GLY A 442 5.24 -25.14 -4.17
N VAL A 443 5.30 -24.42 -5.30
CA VAL A 443 5.65 -22.99 -5.35
C VAL A 443 4.40 -22.18 -5.67
N PHE A 444 4.13 -21.19 -4.84
CA PHE A 444 2.99 -20.29 -4.92
C PHE A 444 3.45 -18.85 -5.15
N ALA A 445 2.58 -17.97 -5.65
CA ALA A 445 2.90 -16.55 -5.83
C ALA A 445 1.69 -15.65 -5.55
N GLY A 446 1.91 -14.44 -5.03
CA GLY A 446 0.83 -13.54 -4.66
C GLY A 446 1.24 -12.09 -4.49
N GLY A 447 0.25 -11.19 -4.52
CA GLY A 447 0.45 -9.75 -4.49
C GLY A 447 0.84 -9.18 -5.85
N ASP A 448 1.58 -8.08 -5.85
CA ASP A 448 1.86 -7.31 -7.07
C ASP A 448 2.60 -8.11 -8.15
N ILE A 449 3.32 -9.19 -7.81
CA ILE A 449 4.04 -10.03 -8.78
C ILE A 449 3.11 -10.84 -9.70
N ILE A 450 1.85 -11.07 -9.30
CA ILE A 450 0.84 -11.74 -10.15
C ILE A 450 -0.17 -10.74 -10.75
N ARG A 451 -0.38 -9.58 -10.10
CA ARG A 451 -1.41 -8.60 -10.46
C ARG A 451 -0.89 -7.40 -11.27
N GLY A 452 0.40 -7.09 -11.14
CA GLY A 452 0.89 -5.72 -11.34
C GLY A 452 0.56 -4.82 -10.15
N ALA A 453 0.99 -3.55 -10.21
CA ALA A 453 0.81 -2.58 -9.14
C ALA A 453 -0.66 -2.51 -8.68
N ALA A 454 -0.92 -2.90 -7.43
CA ALA A 454 -2.26 -3.01 -6.87
C ALA A 454 -2.38 -2.24 -5.54
N THR A 455 -3.11 -2.77 -4.57
CA THR A 455 -3.27 -2.17 -3.23
C THR A 455 -2.74 -3.11 -2.16
N VAL A 456 -2.29 -2.55 -1.03
CA VAL A 456 -1.77 -3.31 0.12
C VAL A 456 -2.73 -4.43 0.53
N ILE A 457 -4.03 -4.13 0.64
CA ILE A 457 -5.04 -5.09 1.08
C ILE A 457 -5.28 -6.23 0.06
N LEU A 458 -5.11 -5.98 -1.24
CA LEU A 458 -5.18 -7.06 -2.24
C LEU A 458 -3.99 -8.00 -2.12
N ALA A 459 -2.79 -7.46 -1.90
CA ALA A 459 -1.60 -8.27 -1.64
C ALA A 459 -1.75 -9.09 -0.35
N MET A 460 -2.36 -8.53 0.69
CA MET A 460 -2.68 -9.29 1.91
C MET A 460 -3.69 -10.40 1.64
N GLY A 461 -4.75 -10.14 0.87
CA GLY A 461 -5.72 -11.16 0.46
C GLY A 461 -5.06 -12.34 -0.25
N ASP A 462 -4.13 -12.06 -1.16
CA ASP A 462 -3.34 -13.11 -1.81
C ASP A 462 -2.46 -13.87 -0.82
N GLY A 463 -1.82 -13.19 0.13
CA GLY A 463 -1.03 -13.83 1.18
C GLY A 463 -1.85 -14.77 2.06
N LYS A 464 -3.07 -14.36 2.47
CA LYS A 464 -4.01 -15.18 3.26
C LYS A 464 -4.45 -16.41 2.47
N LYS A 465 -4.83 -16.23 1.21
CA LYS A 465 -5.23 -17.31 0.31
C LYS A 465 -4.08 -18.29 0.05
N ALA A 466 -2.88 -17.79 -0.26
CA ALA A 466 -1.71 -18.63 -0.50
C ALA A 466 -1.33 -19.44 0.74
N ALA A 467 -1.41 -18.87 1.94
CA ALA A 467 -1.17 -19.63 3.18
C ALA A 467 -2.12 -20.82 3.34
N GLN A 468 -3.42 -20.62 3.06
CA GLN A 468 -4.41 -21.71 3.08
C GLN A 468 -4.11 -22.79 2.03
N SER A 469 -3.72 -22.37 0.82
CA SER A 469 -3.41 -23.30 -0.27
C SER A 469 -2.11 -24.06 -0.04
N ILE A 470 -1.08 -23.42 0.54
CA ILE A 470 0.18 -24.05 0.95
C ILE A 470 -0.09 -25.08 2.05
N ASP A 471 -0.85 -24.72 3.09
CA ASP A 471 -1.23 -25.65 4.14
C ASP A 471 -2.02 -26.85 3.59
N ALA A 472 -2.98 -26.63 2.69
CA ALA A 472 -3.71 -27.69 2.03
C ALA A 472 -2.79 -28.60 1.19
N TYR A 473 -1.84 -28.03 0.46
CA TYR A 473 -0.86 -28.76 -0.34
C TYR A 473 0.05 -29.64 0.53
N LEU A 474 0.64 -29.06 1.58
CA LEU A 474 1.54 -29.76 2.50
C LEU A 474 0.85 -30.88 3.28
N ASN A 475 -0.46 -30.77 3.49
CA ASN A 475 -1.30 -31.81 4.11
C ASN A 475 -1.95 -32.76 3.09
N GLY A 476 -1.61 -32.66 1.80
CA GLY A 476 -2.14 -33.54 0.74
C GLY A 476 -3.61 -33.33 0.36
N ARG A 477 -4.26 -32.26 0.86
CA ARG A 477 -5.63 -31.84 0.52
C ARG A 477 -5.71 -31.09 -0.81
N LEU A 478 -4.60 -30.53 -1.29
CA LEU A 478 -4.46 -29.90 -2.60
C LEU A 478 -3.39 -30.63 -3.40
N ARG A 479 -3.64 -30.88 -4.69
CA ARG A 479 -2.68 -31.51 -5.62
C ARG A 479 -2.42 -30.58 -6.80
N TYR A 480 -1.21 -30.68 -7.37
CA TYR A 480 -0.84 -29.97 -8.58
C TYR A 480 -1.63 -30.52 -9.79
N ASN A 481 -2.32 -29.65 -10.52
CA ASN A 481 -3.23 -30.01 -11.61
C ASN A 481 -2.72 -29.57 -12.99
N GLY A 482 -1.42 -29.73 -13.26
CA GLY A 482 -0.86 -29.69 -14.63
C GLY A 482 -0.71 -28.31 -15.25
#